data_AF-A0A547Q9R4-F1
#
_entry.id   AF-A0A547Q9R4-F1
#
_cell.length_a   1.000
_cell.length_b   1.000
_cell.length_c   1.000
_cell.angle_alpha   90.00
_cell.angle_beta   90.00
_cell.angle_gamma   90.00
#
_symmetry.space_group_name_H-M   'P 1'
#
loop_
_entity.id
_entity.type
_entity.pdbx_description
1 polymer ?
#
loop_
_entity_poly.entity_id
_entity_poly.type
_entity_poly.pdbx_seq_one_letter_code
_entity_poly.pdbx_strand_id
1 'polypeptide(L)'
;MSSPTANLPEEDQLFLLLRQLDRAPEASQRATAEALGISLGRLNTYLRAVSAAGLIEISDRAGPDRRQRYAYSLTLRGAAEKTRLADRFLARKFAEYDALHAELTGTSSEMVPLKHRTKLMQSNLAPIPELYVSYDSAQKLKVEAADLVSHDLNPRQICDLELLMNGGFNPLKGFLSEADYDGVVENMRTADGTLWPIPITLDVKEDFAASVEIGQDIALRDQEGVILATMTITDKWKPNKAREAEKVFGADDSAHPAVNYLHNTAGDWYLGGPVTGIQQPVHYDFRARRDTPNELRAYFRKLGWRKVVAFQTRNPLHRAHQELTFRAAKEAQANLLIHPVVGMTKPGDVDHFTRVRCYEAVLDKYPQSTTTMSLLNLAMRMAGPREAVWHGIIRKNHGCTHIIVGRDHAGPGKNSQGE
;
A
#
# COMPACT_ATOMS: atom_id res chain seq x y z
N MET A 1 -51.59 -14.01 8.61
CA MET A 1 -51.03 -15.03 9.51
C MET A 1 -49.63 -14.58 9.88
N SER A 2 -49.41 -14.18 11.15
CA SER A 2 -48.10 -13.76 11.64
C SER A 2 -47.20 -15.00 11.73
N SER A 3 -46.11 -15.05 10.98
CA SER A 3 -45.08 -16.08 11.14
C SER A 3 -44.62 -16.11 12.59
N PRO A 4 -44.45 -17.29 13.22
CA PRO A 4 -43.96 -17.37 14.59
C PRO A 4 -42.55 -16.79 14.63
N THR A 5 -42.33 -15.76 15.45
CA THR A 5 -41.01 -15.24 15.76
C THR A 5 -40.20 -16.36 16.40
N ALA A 6 -39.33 -17.01 15.63
CA ALA A 6 -38.40 -18.00 16.16
C ALA A 6 -37.55 -17.32 17.23
N ASN A 7 -37.61 -17.81 18.47
CA ASN A 7 -36.73 -17.36 19.54
C ASN A 7 -35.30 -17.72 19.17
N LEU A 8 -34.57 -16.75 18.63
CA LEU A 8 -33.16 -16.88 18.30
C LEU A 8 -32.33 -17.03 19.58
N PRO A 9 -31.13 -17.63 19.49
CA PRO A 9 -30.17 -17.63 20.59
C PRO A 9 -29.85 -16.20 21.04
N GLU A 10 -29.36 -16.05 22.27
CA GLU A 10 -28.74 -14.79 22.73
C GLU A 10 -27.66 -14.33 21.74
N GLU A 11 -27.51 -13.03 21.57
CA GLU A 11 -26.71 -12.43 20.50
C GLU A 11 -25.27 -12.97 20.40
N ASP A 12 -24.63 -13.21 21.54
CA ASP A 12 -23.28 -13.78 21.61
C ASP A 12 -23.25 -15.23 21.13
N GLN A 13 -24.22 -16.02 21.57
CA GLN A 13 -24.36 -17.42 21.18
C GLN A 13 -24.75 -17.55 19.70
N LEU A 14 -25.58 -16.64 19.20
CA LEU A 14 -25.93 -16.54 17.79
C LEU A 14 -24.70 -16.16 16.96
N PHE A 15 -23.91 -15.17 17.39
CA PHE A 15 -22.67 -14.78 16.72
C PHE A 15 -21.68 -15.95 16.64
N LEU A 16 -21.43 -16.62 17.76
CA LEU A 16 -20.50 -17.75 17.83
C LEU A 16 -20.99 -18.90 16.94
N LEU A 17 -22.29 -19.20 16.93
CA LEU A 17 -22.87 -20.21 16.06
C LEU A 17 -22.66 -19.86 14.57
N LEU A 18 -23.05 -18.67 14.13
CA LEU A 18 -22.89 -18.27 12.72
C LEU A 18 -21.42 -18.22 12.30
N ARG A 19 -20.52 -17.79 13.19
CA ARG A 19 -19.06 -17.80 12.95
C ARG A 19 -18.52 -19.22 12.84
N GLN A 20 -18.99 -20.15 13.66
CA GLN A 20 -18.54 -21.54 13.63
C GLN A 20 -19.01 -22.26 12.37
N LEU A 21 -20.26 -22.06 11.95
CA LEU A 21 -20.81 -22.64 10.72
C LEU A 21 -20.11 -22.07 9.47
N ASP A 22 -19.71 -20.81 9.49
CA ASP A 22 -18.93 -20.19 8.40
C ASP A 22 -17.49 -20.71 8.31
N ARG A 23 -16.84 -20.89 9.47
CA ARG A 23 -15.43 -21.32 9.54
C ARG A 23 -15.27 -22.81 9.24
N ALA A 24 -16.24 -23.62 9.65
CA ALA A 24 -16.18 -25.06 9.54
C ALA A 24 -17.56 -25.62 9.14
N PRO A 25 -18.04 -25.35 7.91
CA PRO A 25 -19.37 -25.75 7.44
C PRO A 25 -19.58 -27.27 7.42
N GLU A 26 -18.47 -28.02 7.34
CA GLU A 26 -18.42 -29.49 7.29
C GLU A 26 -18.26 -30.15 8.67
N ALA A 27 -18.22 -29.37 9.76
CA ALA A 27 -18.06 -29.92 11.09
C ALA A 27 -19.32 -30.70 11.52
N SER A 28 -19.13 -31.84 12.19
CA SER A 28 -20.25 -32.58 12.77
C SER A 28 -20.99 -31.71 13.81
N GLN A 29 -22.28 -31.98 14.03
CA GLN A 29 -23.05 -31.28 15.06
C GLN A 29 -22.41 -31.44 16.46
N ARG A 30 -21.78 -32.59 16.76
CA ARG A 30 -21.11 -32.80 18.03
C ARG A 30 -19.87 -31.92 18.19
N ALA A 31 -19.05 -31.81 17.14
CA ALA A 31 -17.88 -30.93 17.12
C ALA A 31 -18.28 -29.45 17.17
N THR A 32 -19.38 -29.09 16.51
CA THR A 32 -19.94 -27.74 16.56
C THR A 32 -20.46 -27.40 17.96
N ALA A 33 -21.14 -28.33 18.63
CA ALA A 33 -21.64 -28.14 19.99
C ALA A 33 -20.48 -27.97 21.00
N GLU A 34 -19.42 -28.76 20.84
CA GLU A 34 -18.20 -28.68 21.64
C GLU A 34 -17.48 -27.33 21.45
N ALA A 35 -17.29 -26.89 20.20
CA ALA A 35 -16.68 -25.59 19.89
C ALA A 35 -17.46 -24.39 20.46
N LEU A 36 -18.78 -24.54 20.63
CA LEU A 36 -19.66 -23.53 21.22
C LEU A 36 -19.83 -23.68 22.74
N GLY A 37 -19.32 -24.76 23.34
CA GLY A 37 -19.48 -25.05 24.77
C GLY A 37 -20.93 -25.33 25.20
N ILE A 38 -21.77 -25.88 24.30
CA ILE A 38 -23.19 -26.15 24.57
C ILE A 38 -23.55 -27.63 24.40
N SER A 39 -24.69 -28.04 24.96
CA SER A 39 -25.20 -29.40 24.75
C SER A 39 -25.70 -29.61 23.31
N LEU A 40 -25.62 -30.85 22.83
CA LEU A 40 -26.09 -31.20 21.48
C LEU A 40 -27.59 -30.91 21.29
N GLY A 41 -28.41 -31.09 22.32
CA GLY A 41 -29.83 -30.74 22.29
C GLY A 41 -30.07 -29.23 22.13
N ARG A 42 -29.24 -28.40 22.78
CA ARG A 42 -29.28 -26.94 22.66
C ARG A 42 -28.83 -26.49 21.27
N LEU A 43 -27.76 -27.08 20.73
CA LEU A 43 -27.34 -26.83 19.35
C LEU A 43 -28.45 -27.14 18.34
N ASN A 44 -29.11 -28.29 18.46
CA ASN A 44 -30.21 -28.65 17.56
C ASN A 44 -31.37 -27.66 17.62
N THR A 45 -31.66 -27.13 18.81
CA THR A 45 -32.68 -26.07 18.99
C THR A 45 -32.25 -24.80 18.27
N TYR A 46 -30.97 -24.42 18.38
CA TYR A 46 -30.43 -23.23 17.71
C TYR A 46 -30.42 -23.37 16.19
N LEU A 47 -29.96 -24.51 15.65
CA LEU A 47 -29.95 -24.79 14.21
C LEU A 47 -31.35 -24.69 13.59
N ARG A 48 -32.37 -25.22 14.29
CA ARG A 48 -33.78 -25.08 13.86
C ARG A 48 -34.23 -23.62 13.86
N ALA A 49 -33.91 -22.86 14.91
CA ALA A 49 -34.30 -21.46 15.02
C ALA A 49 -33.64 -20.58 13.94
N VAL A 50 -32.34 -20.75 13.68
CA VAL A 50 -31.61 -19.95 12.68
C VAL A 50 -31.94 -20.37 11.25
N SER A 51 -32.27 -21.64 11.01
CA SER A 51 -32.80 -22.11 9.73
C SER A 51 -34.20 -21.56 9.47
N ALA A 52 -35.11 -21.60 10.46
CA ALA A 52 -36.44 -20.99 10.37
C ALA A 52 -36.39 -19.47 10.16
N ALA A 53 -35.36 -18.81 10.70
CA ALA A 53 -35.10 -17.38 10.46
C ALA A 53 -34.45 -17.07 9.10
N GLY A 54 -34.11 -18.10 8.31
CA GLY A 54 -33.48 -17.97 7.00
C GLY A 54 -32.03 -17.47 7.05
N LEU A 55 -31.32 -17.71 8.16
CA LEU A 55 -29.91 -17.32 8.32
C LEU A 55 -28.96 -18.39 7.78
N ILE A 56 -29.40 -19.64 7.69
CA ILE A 56 -28.60 -20.76 7.18
C ILE A 56 -29.38 -21.60 6.18
N GLU A 57 -28.66 -22.22 5.27
CA GLU A 57 -29.12 -23.30 4.40
C GLU A 57 -28.53 -24.64 4.89
N ILE A 58 -29.33 -25.70 4.76
CA ILE A 58 -28.94 -27.05 5.13
C ILE A 58 -28.89 -27.88 3.85
N SER A 59 -27.73 -28.44 3.56
CA SER A 59 -27.52 -29.31 2.40
C SER A 59 -27.12 -30.72 2.84
N ASP A 60 -27.55 -31.73 2.08
CA ASP A 60 -27.12 -33.11 2.32
C ASP A 60 -25.69 -33.32 1.84
N ARG A 61 -24.93 -34.07 2.64
CA ARG A 61 -23.58 -34.51 2.31
C ARG A 61 -23.58 -35.93 1.78
N ALA A 62 -22.91 -36.17 0.66
CA ALA A 62 -22.63 -37.50 0.15
C ALA A 62 -21.45 -38.13 0.95
N GLY A 63 -21.73 -39.20 1.69
CA GLY A 63 -20.69 -39.92 2.44
C GLY A 63 -21.22 -41.12 3.23
N PRO A 64 -20.36 -42.10 3.57
CA PRO A 64 -20.76 -43.31 4.27
C PRO A 64 -21.06 -43.10 5.76
N ASP A 65 -20.54 -42.03 6.38
CA ASP A 65 -20.76 -41.72 7.79
C ASP A 65 -22.08 -40.97 8.03
N ARG A 66 -23.05 -41.69 8.61
CA ARG A 66 -24.38 -41.15 8.95
C ARG A 66 -24.34 -39.98 9.94
N ARG A 67 -23.22 -39.78 10.67
CA ARG A 67 -23.04 -38.71 11.67
C ARG A 67 -22.64 -37.36 11.06
N GLN A 68 -22.30 -37.33 9.76
CA GLN A 68 -21.91 -36.12 9.02
C GLN A 68 -22.84 -35.85 7.83
N ARG A 69 -24.13 -36.20 7.95
CA ARG A 69 -25.10 -36.11 6.85
C ARG A 69 -25.46 -34.71 6.37
N TYR A 70 -25.25 -33.70 7.20
CA TYR A 70 -25.69 -32.34 6.90
C TYR A 70 -24.51 -31.37 6.92
N ALA A 71 -24.42 -30.55 5.88
CA ALA A 71 -23.56 -29.38 5.84
C ALA A 71 -24.42 -28.11 6.00
N TYR A 72 -23.85 -27.10 6.64
CA TYR A 72 -24.55 -25.85 6.96
C TYR A 72 -23.81 -24.68 6.34
N SER A 73 -24.49 -23.92 5.49
CA SER A 73 -23.95 -22.71 4.88
C SER A 73 -24.73 -21.49 5.34
N LEU A 74 -24.07 -20.33 5.41
CA LEU A 74 -24.76 -19.07 5.68
C LEU A 74 -25.48 -18.59 4.42
N THR A 75 -26.72 -18.12 4.58
CA THR A 75 -27.37 -17.33 3.52
C THR A 75 -26.76 -15.93 3.47
N LEU A 76 -27.05 -15.15 2.42
CA LEU A 76 -26.68 -13.72 2.38
C LEU A 76 -27.20 -12.95 3.61
N ARG A 77 -28.40 -13.30 4.09
CA ARG A 77 -28.99 -12.73 5.31
C ARG A 77 -28.23 -13.17 6.56
N GLY A 78 -27.83 -14.44 6.65
CA GLY A 78 -26.99 -14.96 7.73
C GLY A 78 -25.61 -14.32 7.79
N ALA A 79 -24.98 -14.11 6.64
CA ALA A 79 -23.69 -13.42 6.54
C ALA A 79 -23.79 -11.96 6.98
N ALA A 80 -24.83 -11.24 6.56
CA ALA A 80 -25.08 -9.86 6.99
C ALA A 80 -25.33 -9.79 8.52
N GLU A 81 -26.11 -10.73 9.06
CA GLU A 81 -26.42 -10.78 10.48
C GLU A 81 -25.19 -11.14 11.33
N LYS A 82 -24.35 -12.09 10.88
CA LYS A 82 -23.05 -12.40 11.49
C LYS A 82 -22.17 -11.16 11.60
N THR A 83 -22.08 -10.36 10.53
CA THR A 83 -21.31 -9.11 10.52
C THR A 83 -21.88 -8.10 11.52
N ARG A 84 -23.20 -7.90 11.54
CA ARG A 84 -23.88 -7.01 12.49
C ARG A 84 -23.62 -7.41 13.94
N LEU A 85 -23.67 -8.71 14.25
CA LEU A 85 -23.42 -9.24 15.58
C LEU A 85 -21.93 -9.14 15.96
N ALA A 86 -21.01 -9.36 15.02
CA ALA A 86 -19.58 -9.17 15.23
C ALA A 86 -19.27 -7.73 15.67
N ASP A 87 -19.86 -6.73 15.00
CA ASP A 87 -19.66 -5.32 15.34
C ASP A 87 -20.16 -4.98 16.74
N ARG A 88 -21.28 -5.59 17.17
CA ARG A 88 -21.83 -5.39 18.52
C ARG A 88 -20.99 -6.07 19.59
N PHE A 89 -20.57 -7.31 19.33
CA PHE A 89 -19.70 -8.07 20.22
C PHE A 89 -18.39 -7.33 20.47
N LEU A 90 -17.73 -6.89 19.39
CA LEU A 90 -16.48 -6.13 19.48
C LEU A 90 -16.69 -4.82 20.24
N ALA A 91 -17.72 -4.04 19.93
CA ALA A 91 -17.98 -2.79 20.64
C ALA A 91 -18.12 -2.98 22.15
N ARG A 92 -18.82 -4.04 22.59
CA ARG A 92 -18.95 -4.36 24.02
C ARG A 92 -17.61 -4.80 24.62
N LYS A 93 -16.83 -5.63 23.92
CA LYS A 93 -15.51 -6.08 24.39
C LYS A 93 -14.49 -4.95 24.50
N PHE A 94 -14.51 -3.99 23.59
CA PHE A 94 -13.69 -2.78 23.72
C PHE A 94 -14.12 -1.95 24.93
N ALA A 95 -15.42 -1.72 25.13
CA ALA A 95 -15.89 -0.99 26.32
C ALA A 95 -15.51 -1.69 27.64
N GLU A 96 -15.60 -3.02 27.70
CA GLU A 96 -15.13 -3.81 28.85
C GLU A 96 -13.62 -3.66 29.06
N TYR A 97 -12.83 -3.72 27.98
CA TYR A 97 -11.39 -3.53 28.02
C TYR A 97 -11.00 -2.13 28.48
N ASP A 98 -11.62 -1.09 27.93
CA ASP A 98 -11.34 0.30 28.28
C ASP A 98 -11.65 0.58 29.75
N ALA A 99 -12.75 0.03 30.27
CA ALA A 99 -13.11 0.13 31.68
C ALA A 99 -12.08 -0.57 32.58
N LEU A 100 -11.67 -1.80 32.24
CA LEU A 100 -10.68 -2.55 33.00
C LEU A 100 -9.29 -1.90 32.93
N HIS A 101 -8.92 -1.36 31.77
CA HIS A 101 -7.66 -0.64 31.58
C HIS A 101 -7.61 0.64 32.41
N ALA A 102 -8.71 1.40 32.42
CA ALA A 102 -8.83 2.59 33.26
C ALA A 102 -8.75 2.25 34.76
N GLU A 103 -9.36 1.15 35.18
CA GLU A 103 -9.26 0.66 36.57
C GLU A 103 -7.82 0.28 36.94
N LEU A 104 -7.09 -0.40 36.04
CA LEU A 104 -5.73 -0.89 36.32
C LEU A 104 -4.64 0.19 36.20
N THR A 105 -4.83 1.20 35.34
CA THR A 105 -3.76 2.16 34.99
C THR A 105 -4.06 3.61 35.40
N GLY A 106 -5.32 3.93 35.76
CA GLY A 106 -5.75 5.29 36.03
C GLY A 106 -5.90 6.17 34.77
N THR A 107 -5.70 5.61 33.58
CA THR A 107 -5.81 6.30 32.28
C THR A 107 -6.73 5.53 31.32
N SER A 108 -7.51 6.26 30.51
CA SER A 108 -8.31 5.63 29.45
C SER A 108 -7.42 4.98 28.41
N SER A 109 -7.79 3.80 27.92
CA SER A 109 -7.10 3.19 26.79
C SER A 109 -7.18 4.08 25.55
N GLU A 110 -6.08 4.22 24.81
CA GLU A 110 -6.05 4.87 23.49
C GLU A 110 -6.71 4.02 22.37
N MET A 111 -7.26 2.84 22.71
CA MET A 111 -7.93 1.99 21.74
C MET A 111 -9.31 2.54 21.35
N VAL A 112 -9.42 3.08 20.14
CA VAL A 112 -10.69 3.57 19.58
C VAL A 112 -11.59 2.38 19.16
N PRO A 113 -12.83 2.25 19.66
CA PRO A 113 -13.73 1.16 19.29
C PRO A 113 -14.03 1.12 17.77
N LEU A 114 -14.17 -0.07 17.19
CA LEU A 114 -14.44 -0.23 15.75
C LEU A 114 -15.70 0.50 15.25
N LYS A 115 -16.74 0.67 16.08
CA LYS A 115 -17.94 1.46 15.72
C LYS A 115 -17.71 2.98 15.71
N HIS A 116 -16.76 3.45 16.52
CA HIS A 116 -16.26 4.84 16.47
C HIS A 116 -15.22 5.05 15.36
N ARG A 117 -14.89 4.02 14.57
CA ARG A 117 -14.48 4.22 13.17
C ARG A 117 -15.66 4.58 12.27
N THR A 118 -16.60 5.38 12.78
CA THR A 118 -17.50 6.15 11.92
C THR A 118 -16.62 7.14 11.16
N LYS A 119 -16.13 6.75 9.97
CA LYS A 119 -15.47 7.63 9.00
C LYS A 119 -14.60 8.74 9.64
N LEU A 120 -13.53 8.36 10.32
CA LEU A 120 -12.28 9.12 10.22
C LEU A 120 -11.66 8.90 8.81
N MET A 121 -12.47 8.97 7.76
CA MET A 121 -12.03 9.10 6.37
C MET A 121 -11.86 10.58 6.04
N GLN A 122 -11.02 11.25 6.85
CA GLN A 122 -10.26 12.41 6.38
C GLN A 122 -8.74 12.17 6.54
N SER A 123 -8.29 10.94 6.82
CA SER A 123 -6.86 10.62 6.90
C SER A 123 -6.14 10.78 5.56
N ASN A 124 -6.82 10.53 4.44
CA ASN A 124 -6.23 10.67 3.11
C ASN A 124 -6.03 12.14 2.68
N LEU A 125 -6.60 13.10 3.40
CA LEU A 125 -6.39 14.53 3.14
C LEU A 125 -5.55 15.22 4.22
N ALA A 126 -5.31 14.57 5.36
CA ALA A 126 -4.38 15.08 6.37
C ALA A 126 -2.96 15.11 5.78
N PRO A 127 -2.13 16.13 6.10
CA PRO A 127 -0.73 16.12 5.69
C PRO A 127 -0.01 14.85 6.17
N ILE A 128 0.92 14.35 5.37
CA ILE A 128 1.82 13.25 5.75
C ILE A 128 3.19 13.80 6.16
N PRO A 129 3.91 13.11 7.05
CA PRO A 129 5.27 13.49 7.42
C PRO A 129 6.21 13.47 6.20
N GLU A 130 6.92 14.57 6.01
CA GLU A 130 8.04 14.74 5.09
C GLU A 130 9.36 14.60 5.85
N LEU A 131 10.48 14.44 5.13
CA LEU A 131 11.83 14.37 5.71
C LEU A 131 12.60 15.69 5.55
N TYR A 132 11.95 16.75 5.04
CA TYR A 132 12.56 18.07 4.95
C TYR A 132 12.70 18.71 6.32
N VAL A 133 13.84 19.36 6.54
CA VAL A 133 14.04 20.21 7.72
C VAL A 133 13.42 21.59 7.51
N SER A 134 13.36 22.38 8.58
CA SER A 134 12.95 23.78 8.49
C SER A 134 13.89 24.59 7.58
N TYR A 135 13.40 25.71 7.03
CA TYR A 135 14.21 26.58 6.16
C TYR A 135 15.53 27.02 6.83
N ASP A 136 15.48 27.43 8.10
CA ASP A 136 16.68 27.88 8.83
C ASP A 136 17.67 26.72 9.06
N SER A 137 17.15 25.53 9.40
CA SER A 137 17.95 24.32 9.52
C SER A 137 18.58 23.91 8.18
N ALA A 138 17.86 24.07 7.07
CA ALA A 138 18.37 23.74 5.74
C ALA A 138 19.56 24.63 5.36
N GLN A 139 19.49 25.94 5.64
CA GLN A 139 20.62 26.84 5.37
C GLN A 139 21.88 26.44 6.15
N LYS A 140 21.71 26.09 7.44
CA LYS A 140 22.81 25.64 8.29
C LYS A 140 23.38 24.30 7.79
N LEU A 141 22.53 23.30 7.59
CA LEU A 141 22.94 21.98 7.13
C LEU A 141 23.60 22.02 5.76
N LYS A 142 23.20 22.95 4.88
CA LYS A 142 23.84 23.11 3.56
C LYS A 142 25.31 23.52 3.67
N VAL A 143 25.66 24.34 4.67
CA VAL A 143 27.05 24.73 4.94
C VAL A 143 27.82 23.56 5.56
N GLU A 144 27.25 22.91 6.57
CA GLU A 144 27.88 21.77 7.26
C GLU A 144 28.06 20.56 6.32
N ALA A 145 27.10 20.31 5.44
CA ALA A 145 27.14 19.22 4.47
C ALA A 145 28.18 19.42 3.36
N ALA A 146 28.71 20.63 3.18
CA ALA A 146 29.76 20.90 2.20
C ALA A 146 31.09 20.21 2.58
N ASP A 147 31.33 20.00 3.88
CA ASP A 147 32.53 19.34 4.40
C ASP A 147 32.36 17.82 4.53
N LEU A 148 31.15 17.28 4.28
CA LEU A 148 30.87 15.85 4.36
C LEU A 148 31.35 15.09 3.12
N VAL A 149 31.62 13.80 3.33
CA VAL A 149 31.93 12.87 2.24
C VAL A 149 30.75 12.79 1.26
N SER A 150 31.11 12.97 -0.01
CA SER A 150 30.26 13.14 -1.20
C SER A 150 29.71 11.88 -1.87
N HIS A 151 28.39 11.64 -1.96
CA HIS A 151 27.86 10.73 -2.99
C HIS A 151 27.00 11.48 -4.01
N ASP A 152 27.41 11.42 -5.28
CA ASP A 152 26.65 12.00 -6.39
C ASP A 152 25.66 10.95 -6.93
N LEU A 153 24.37 11.27 -6.83
CA LEU A 153 23.29 10.35 -7.11
C LEU A 153 23.05 10.15 -8.61
N ASN A 154 22.76 8.92 -8.99
CA ASN A 154 22.27 8.62 -10.33
C ASN A 154 20.78 9.01 -10.48
N PRO A 155 20.22 9.06 -11.71
CA PRO A 155 18.84 9.49 -11.93
C PRO A 155 17.79 8.64 -11.20
N ARG A 156 18.04 7.33 -11.02
CA ARG A 156 17.13 6.44 -10.28
C ARG A 156 17.11 6.81 -8.80
N GLN A 157 18.30 6.99 -8.22
CA GLN A 157 18.47 7.37 -6.82
C GLN A 157 17.88 8.76 -6.53
N ILE A 158 17.96 9.71 -7.46
CA ILE A 158 17.31 11.02 -7.33
C ILE A 158 15.78 10.88 -7.26
N CYS A 159 15.17 10.06 -8.13
CA CYS A 159 13.73 9.80 -8.08
C CYS A 159 13.31 9.18 -6.73
N ASP A 160 14.11 8.23 -6.24
CA ASP A 160 13.82 7.57 -4.96
C ASP A 160 13.99 8.55 -3.78
N LEU A 161 15.08 9.33 -3.77
CA LEU A 161 15.34 10.34 -2.75
C LEU A 161 14.20 11.38 -2.71
N GLU A 162 13.73 11.85 -3.87
CA GLU A 162 12.64 12.81 -3.95
C GLU A 162 11.37 12.28 -3.27
N LEU A 163 11.00 11.02 -3.54
CA LEU A 163 9.81 10.39 -2.97
C LEU A 163 9.99 9.97 -1.51
N LEU A 164 11.22 9.70 -1.05
CA LEU A 164 11.53 9.59 0.37
C LEU A 164 11.29 10.93 1.08
N MET A 165 11.88 12.01 0.57
CA MET A 165 11.85 13.32 1.23
C MET A 165 10.46 13.94 1.25
N ASN A 166 9.71 13.87 0.14
CA ASN A 166 8.38 14.49 0.05
C ASN A 166 7.24 13.63 0.65
N GLY A 167 7.56 12.48 1.24
CA GLY A 167 6.59 11.57 1.86
C GLY A 167 5.87 10.63 0.88
N GLY A 168 6.21 10.64 -0.42
CA GLY A 168 5.69 9.70 -1.41
C GLY A 168 5.91 8.24 -1.01
N PHE A 169 6.99 7.96 -0.30
CA PHE A 169 7.35 6.65 0.25
C PHE A 169 7.08 6.47 1.75
N ASN A 170 6.23 7.32 2.35
CA ASN A 170 5.78 7.11 3.74
C ASN A 170 5.28 5.66 3.95
N PRO A 171 5.72 4.95 5.00
CA PRO A 171 6.40 5.46 6.20
C PRO A 171 7.93 5.42 6.19
N LEU A 172 8.58 5.09 5.06
CA LEU A 172 10.04 5.05 4.99
C LEU A 172 10.67 6.37 5.43
N LYS A 173 11.81 6.27 6.13
CA LYS A 173 12.57 7.40 6.69
C LYS A 173 13.92 7.64 6.00
N GLY A 174 14.22 6.85 4.98
CA GLY A 174 15.47 6.90 4.24
C GLY A 174 15.61 5.65 3.37
N PHE A 175 16.83 5.38 2.91
CA PHE A 175 17.13 4.14 2.20
C PHE A 175 17.12 2.96 3.18
N LEU A 176 16.63 1.82 2.71
CA LEU A 176 16.38 0.66 3.57
C LEU A 176 17.67 0.18 4.26
N SER A 177 17.55 -0.20 5.53
CA SER A 177 18.56 -0.98 6.26
C SER A 177 18.70 -2.38 5.66
N GLU A 178 19.74 -3.14 6.03
CA GLU A 178 19.90 -4.52 5.55
C GLU A 178 18.71 -5.40 5.99
N ALA A 179 18.26 -5.22 7.24
CA ALA A 179 17.13 -5.96 7.80
C ALA A 179 15.80 -5.64 7.08
N ASP A 180 15.55 -4.36 6.78
CA ASP A 180 14.35 -3.96 6.04
C ASP A 180 14.42 -4.45 4.59
N TYR A 181 15.59 -4.36 3.95
CA TYR A 181 15.81 -4.86 2.61
C TYR A 181 15.51 -6.36 2.52
N ASP A 182 16.06 -7.18 3.43
CA ASP A 182 15.84 -8.62 3.45
C ASP A 182 14.36 -8.97 3.63
N GLY A 183 13.66 -8.28 4.56
CA GLY A 183 12.22 -8.45 4.75
C GLY A 183 11.41 -8.09 3.49
N VAL A 184 11.78 -7.00 2.81
CA VAL A 184 11.09 -6.52 1.60
C VAL A 184 11.29 -7.50 0.45
N VAL A 185 12.51 -7.99 0.25
CA VAL A 185 12.84 -8.98 -0.78
C VAL A 185 12.06 -10.27 -0.54
N GLU A 186 12.08 -10.81 0.68
CA GLU A 186 11.46 -12.10 0.98
C GLU A 186 9.93 -12.03 1.08
N ASN A 187 9.40 -11.03 1.79
CA ASN A 187 8.02 -11.04 2.29
C ASN A 187 7.22 -9.77 1.95
N MET A 188 7.78 -8.85 1.17
CA MET A 188 7.19 -7.52 0.91
C MET A 188 6.89 -6.74 2.20
N ARG A 189 7.71 -6.90 3.24
CA ARG A 189 7.55 -6.19 4.51
C ARG A 189 8.89 -5.74 5.06
N THR A 190 8.95 -4.53 5.59
CA THR A 190 10.09 -4.07 6.41
C THR A 190 10.20 -4.90 7.70
N ALA A 191 11.31 -4.74 8.43
CA ALA A 191 11.60 -5.52 9.63
C ALA A 191 10.55 -5.33 10.74
N ASP A 192 9.92 -4.16 10.79
CA ASP A 192 8.81 -3.84 11.71
C ASP A 192 7.44 -4.43 11.26
N GLY A 193 7.40 -5.11 10.12
CA GLY A 193 6.20 -5.71 9.55
C GLY A 193 5.37 -4.78 8.66
N THR A 194 5.78 -3.53 8.45
CA THR A 194 5.09 -2.60 7.53
C THR A 194 5.12 -3.15 6.10
N LEU A 195 3.99 -3.08 5.39
CA LEU A 195 3.91 -3.52 3.99
C LEU A 195 4.74 -2.60 3.10
N TRP A 196 5.75 -3.16 2.43
CA TRP A 196 6.57 -2.46 1.45
C TRP A 196 7.13 -3.45 0.41
N PRO A 197 6.74 -3.36 -0.88
CA PRO A 197 6.99 -4.45 -1.83
C PRO A 197 8.25 -4.32 -2.69
N ILE A 198 8.89 -3.15 -2.77
CA ILE A 198 10.03 -2.86 -3.66
C ILE A 198 11.22 -2.35 -2.85
N PRO A 199 12.42 -2.93 -2.98
CA PRO A 199 13.60 -2.46 -2.26
C PRO A 199 14.00 -1.04 -2.74
N ILE A 200 14.17 -0.12 -1.79
CA ILE A 200 14.63 1.26 -2.03
C ILE A 200 15.97 1.43 -1.33
N THR A 201 17.05 1.20 -2.07
CA THR A 201 18.42 1.12 -1.54
C THR A 201 19.31 2.18 -2.19
N LEU A 202 20.35 2.61 -1.47
CA LEU A 202 21.40 3.46 -2.02
C LEU A 202 22.57 2.57 -2.42
N ASP A 203 22.66 2.25 -3.72
CA ASP A 203 23.75 1.48 -4.28
C ASP A 203 24.98 2.34 -4.60
N VAL A 204 26.16 1.88 -4.21
CA VAL A 204 27.43 2.58 -4.41
C VAL A 204 28.53 1.62 -4.88
N LYS A 205 29.56 2.17 -5.51
CA LYS A 205 30.74 1.39 -5.91
C LYS A 205 31.60 1.02 -4.70
N GLU A 206 32.40 -0.02 -4.85
CA GLU A 206 33.30 -0.51 -3.79
C GLU A 206 34.25 0.56 -3.27
N ASP A 207 34.84 1.38 -4.14
CA ASP A 207 35.74 2.47 -3.73
C ASP A 207 35.06 3.47 -2.78
N PHE A 208 33.80 3.84 -3.07
CA PHE A 208 33.06 4.75 -2.21
C PHE A 208 32.65 4.06 -0.90
N ALA A 209 32.17 2.82 -0.97
CA ALA A 209 31.82 2.04 0.23
C ALA A 209 33.01 1.83 1.17
N ALA A 210 34.23 1.71 0.63
CA ALA A 210 35.46 1.61 1.42
C ALA A 210 35.85 2.93 2.09
N SER A 211 35.43 4.07 1.54
CA SER A 211 35.75 5.42 2.06
C SER A 211 34.85 5.90 3.20
N VAL A 212 33.78 5.17 3.52
CA VAL A 212 32.78 5.56 4.51
C VAL A 212 32.60 4.51 5.60
N GLU A 213 32.21 4.92 6.80
CA GLU A 213 32.00 4.05 7.97
C GLU A 213 30.55 4.05 8.46
N ILE A 214 30.16 3.01 9.20
CA ILE A 214 28.84 2.98 9.86
C ILE A 214 28.83 4.05 10.96
N GLY A 215 27.73 4.80 11.06
CA GLY A 215 27.54 5.94 11.94
C GLY A 215 27.99 7.28 11.34
N GLN A 216 28.62 7.27 10.16
CA GLN A 216 29.05 8.48 9.47
C GLN A 216 27.89 9.14 8.72
N ASP A 217 27.88 10.47 8.72
CA ASP A 217 27.01 11.28 7.87
C ASP A 217 27.66 11.55 6.51
N ILE A 218 26.89 11.34 5.45
CA ILE A 218 27.28 11.65 4.06
C ILE A 218 26.34 12.67 3.44
N ALA A 219 26.85 13.47 2.51
CA ALA A 219 26.04 14.36 1.70
C ALA A 219 25.63 13.67 0.39
N LEU A 220 24.33 13.76 0.06
CA LEU A 220 23.74 13.24 -1.17
C LEU A 220 23.53 14.40 -2.14
N ARG A 221 24.18 14.34 -3.31
CA ARG A 221 24.18 15.41 -4.31
C ARG A 221 23.50 14.97 -5.59
N ASP A 222 22.95 15.91 -6.34
CA ASP A 222 22.57 15.65 -7.73
C ASP A 222 23.79 15.70 -8.67
N GLN A 223 23.53 15.53 -9.97
CA GLN A 223 24.57 15.54 -11.00
C GLN A 223 25.18 16.92 -11.25
N GLU A 224 24.53 17.99 -10.80
CA GLU A 224 25.04 19.37 -10.86
C GLU A 224 25.85 19.73 -9.61
N GLY A 225 26.03 18.80 -8.67
CA GLY A 225 26.76 18.98 -7.42
C GLY A 225 25.93 19.64 -6.32
N VAL A 226 24.61 19.77 -6.51
CA VAL A 226 23.70 20.41 -5.57
C VAL A 226 23.38 19.43 -4.44
N ILE A 227 23.68 19.81 -3.19
CA ILE A 227 23.41 18.98 -2.00
C ILE A 227 21.90 18.91 -1.74
N LEU A 228 21.29 17.75 -1.94
CA LEU A 228 19.85 17.55 -1.77
C LEU A 228 19.49 17.13 -0.34
N ALA A 229 20.32 16.29 0.27
CA ALA A 229 20.07 15.71 1.57
C ALA A 229 21.36 15.26 2.25
N THR A 230 21.27 14.94 3.54
CA THR A 230 22.27 14.13 4.25
C THR A 230 21.68 12.78 4.64
N MET A 231 22.55 11.78 4.80
CA MET A 231 22.18 10.44 5.25
C MET A 231 23.17 9.95 6.31
N THR A 232 22.67 9.42 7.42
CA THR A 232 23.50 8.72 8.42
C THR A 232 23.57 7.25 8.04
N ILE A 233 24.75 6.70 7.82
CA ILE A 233 24.91 5.29 7.41
C ILE A 233 24.68 4.39 8.62
N THR A 234 23.63 3.57 8.61
CA THR A 234 23.37 2.57 9.66
C THR A 234 23.84 1.19 9.24
N ASP A 235 23.81 0.91 7.94
CA ASP A 235 24.08 -0.40 7.37
C ASP A 235 24.95 -0.25 6.11
N LYS A 236 25.89 -1.17 5.92
CA LYS A 236 26.77 -1.24 4.75
C LYS A 236 27.06 -2.69 4.41
N TRP A 237 26.48 -3.21 3.32
CA TRP A 237 26.55 -4.63 2.98
C TRP A 237 26.63 -4.87 1.46
N LYS A 238 27.09 -6.07 1.07
CA LYS A 238 27.03 -6.55 -0.31
C LYS A 238 25.77 -7.42 -0.48
N PRO A 239 24.75 -6.98 -1.23
CA PRO A 239 23.53 -7.76 -1.42
C PRO A 239 23.75 -8.95 -2.37
N ASN A 240 22.97 -10.01 -2.20
CA ASN A 240 22.83 -11.04 -3.24
C ASN A 240 21.85 -10.55 -4.33
N LYS A 241 22.40 -9.97 -5.40
CA LYS A 241 21.63 -9.43 -6.54
C LYS A 241 20.79 -10.48 -7.27
N ALA A 242 21.29 -11.72 -7.40
CA ALA A 242 20.53 -12.81 -8.02
C ALA A 242 19.27 -13.16 -7.19
N ARG A 243 19.40 -13.21 -5.85
CA ARG A 243 18.27 -13.40 -4.94
C ARG A 243 17.25 -12.27 -5.07
N GLU A 244 17.71 -11.02 -5.13
CA GLU A 244 16.83 -9.86 -5.36
C GLU A 244 16.08 -10.01 -6.69
N ALA A 245 16.78 -10.39 -7.76
CA ALA A 245 16.22 -10.54 -9.08
C ALA A 245 15.09 -11.57 -9.14
N GLU A 246 15.34 -12.77 -8.62
CA GLU A 246 14.35 -13.84 -8.56
C GLU A 246 13.14 -13.46 -7.70
N LYS A 247 13.37 -12.91 -6.51
CA LYS A 247 12.30 -12.66 -5.53
C LYS A 247 11.46 -11.44 -5.89
N VAL A 248 12.08 -10.38 -6.41
CA VAL A 248 11.42 -9.09 -6.68
C VAL A 248 10.88 -9.02 -8.10
N PHE A 249 11.66 -9.49 -9.10
CA PHE A 249 11.29 -9.40 -10.52
C PHE A 249 10.79 -10.73 -11.09
N GLY A 250 10.84 -11.82 -10.31
CA GLY A 250 10.28 -13.12 -10.64
C GLY A 250 11.28 -14.10 -11.28
N ALA A 251 12.36 -13.59 -11.86
CA ALA A 251 13.44 -14.38 -12.44
C ALA A 251 14.73 -13.55 -12.53
N ASP A 252 15.88 -14.22 -12.47
CA ASP A 252 17.18 -13.60 -12.76
C ASP A 252 17.48 -13.58 -14.28
N ASP A 253 16.60 -12.91 -15.03
CA ASP A 253 16.71 -12.77 -16.49
C ASP A 253 17.08 -11.34 -16.89
N SER A 254 18.26 -11.16 -17.51
CA SER A 254 18.73 -9.86 -18.01
C SER A 254 17.87 -9.25 -19.13
N ALA A 255 16.94 -9.99 -19.73
CA ALA A 255 15.92 -9.39 -20.61
C ALA A 255 14.97 -8.46 -19.83
N HIS A 256 14.80 -8.68 -18.51
CA HIS A 256 14.03 -7.81 -17.65
C HIS A 256 14.79 -6.49 -17.39
N PRO A 257 14.22 -5.31 -17.68
CA PRO A 257 14.94 -4.04 -17.59
C PRO A 257 15.55 -3.75 -16.20
N ALA A 258 14.85 -4.08 -15.12
CA ALA A 258 15.40 -3.88 -13.77
C ALA A 258 16.46 -4.92 -13.36
N VAL A 259 16.39 -6.16 -13.87
CA VAL A 259 17.44 -7.17 -13.61
C VAL A 259 18.71 -6.77 -14.35
N ASN A 260 18.57 -6.34 -15.60
CA ASN A 260 19.68 -5.78 -16.36
C ASN A 260 20.33 -4.59 -15.63
N TYR A 261 19.53 -3.66 -15.12
CA TYR A 261 20.04 -2.54 -14.32
C TYR A 261 20.77 -3.03 -13.06
N LEU A 262 20.18 -3.98 -12.33
CA LEU A 262 20.70 -4.49 -11.07
C LEU A 262 22.12 -5.08 -11.24
N HIS A 263 22.33 -5.87 -12.29
CA HIS A 263 23.63 -6.50 -12.54
C HIS A 263 24.63 -5.60 -13.25
N ASN A 264 24.17 -4.76 -14.20
CA ASN A 264 25.06 -4.05 -15.11
C ASN A 264 25.23 -2.55 -14.80
N THR A 265 24.44 -1.99 -13.89
CA THR A 265 24.46 -0.55 -13.59
C THR A 265 24.52 -0.25 -12.09
N ALA A 266 23.79 -0.99 -11.27
CA ALA A 266 23.78 -0.76 -9.83
C ALA A 266 25.14 -1.08 -9.20
N GLY A 267 25.53 -0.28 -8.20
CA GLY A 267 26.72 -0.51 -7.37
C GLY A 267 26.70 -1.86 -6.65
N ASP A 268 27.87 -2.28 -6.16
CA ASP A 268 28.07 -3.59 -5.53
C ASP A 268 27.77 -3.59 -4.03
N TRP A 269 27.72 -2.41 -3.43
CA TRP A 269 27.44 -2.22 -2.01
C TRP A 269 26.17 -1.40 -1.85
N TYR A 270 25.34 -1.79 -0.88
CA TYR A 270 24.19 -1.00 -0.45
C TYR A 270 24.50 -0.30 0.86
N LEU A 271 24.09 0.96 0.94
CA LEU A 271 24.10 1.77 2.15
C LEU A 271 22.65 1.98 2.60
N GLY A 272 22.40 1.67 3.87
CA GLY A 272 21.10 1.89 4.53
C GLY A 272 21.20 3.01 5.55
N GLY A 273 20.12 3.74 5.75
CA GLY A 273 20.11 4.81 6.74
C GLY A 273 19.01 5.86 6.58
N PRO A 274 18.67 6.58 7.68
CA PRO A 274 17.72 7.67 7.64
C PRO A 274 18.26 8.85 6.82
N VAL A 275 17.34 9.53 6.13
CA VAL A 275 17.62 10.68 5.27
C VAL A 275 17.06 11.95 5.91
N THR A 276 17.87 13.00 5.89
CA THR A 276 17.46 14.36 6.26
C THR A 276 17.46 15.25 5.02
N GLY A 277 16.28 15.66 4.55
CA GLY A 277 16.13 16.45 3.34
C GLY A 277 16.48 17.92 3.55
N ILE A 278 17.35 18.46 2.72
CA ILE A 278 17.80 19.87 2.76
C ILE A 278 17.05 20.69 1.71
N GLN A 279 16.98 20.20 0.47
CA GLN A 279 16.27 20.86 -0.62
C GLN A 279 15.74 19.87 -1.65
N GLN A 280 14.69 20.27 -2.36
CA GLN A 280 14.07 19.43 -3.38
C GLN A 280 14.93 19.40 -4.65
N PRO A 281 14.95 18.27 -5.39
CA PRO A 281 15.49 18.25 -6.75
C PRO A 281 14.78 19.27 -7.64
N VAL A 282 15.54 20.03 -8.42
CA VAL A 282 14.97 21.05 -9.31
C VAL A 282 14.57 20.42 -10.64
N HIS A 283 13.28 20.49 -10.95
CA HIS A 283 12.75 20.12 -12.27
C HIS A 283 12.43 21.38 -13.07
N TYR A 284 13.02 21.55 -14.25
CA TYR A 284 12.77 22.71 -15.12
C TYR A 284 11.53 22.54 -16.00
N ASP A 285 11.13 21.30 -16.25
CA ASP A 285 10.00 20.94 -17.10
C ASP A 285 8.69 20.80 -16.30
N PHE A 286 7.59 21.26 -16.89
CA PHE A 286 6.22 21.05 -16.39
C PHE A 286 6.02 21.32 -14.88
N ARG A 287 6.72 22.31 -14.30
CA ARG A 287 6.68 22.62 -12.86
C ARG A 287 5.27 22.71 -12.28
N ALA A 288 4.37 23.36 -13.00
CA ALA A 288 2.96 23.54 -12.59
C ALA A 288 2.13 22.24 -12.58
N ARG A 289 2.70 21.11 -13.03
CA ARG A 289 2.08 19.79 -13.05
C ARG A 289 2.76 18.82 -12.09
N ARG A 290 3.73 19.26 -11.29
CA ARG A 290 4.46 18.40 -10.35
C ARG A 290 3.99 18.79 -8.96
N ASP A 291 3.24 17.90 -8.31
CA ASP A 291 2.72 18.13 -6.97
C ASP A 291 3.26 17.06 -6.03
N THR A 292 3.79 17.50 -4.90
CA THR A 292 4.09 16.64 -3.75
C THR A 292 2.82 15.99 -3.20
N PRO A 293 2.94 14.92 -2.40
CA PRO A 293 1.80 14.34 -1.71
C PRO A 293 0.97 15.34 -0.91
N ASN A 294 1.62 16.27 -0.21
CA ASN A 294 0.93 17.26 0.63
C ASN A 294 0.28 18.37 -0.20
N GLU A 295 0.87 18.76 -1.33
CA GLU A 295 0.23 19.68 -2.30
C GLU A 295 -1.03 19.05 -2.91
N LEU A 296 -1.00 17.79 -3.34
CA LEU A 296 -2.19 17.10 -3.84
C LEU A 296 -3.27 16.97 -2.76
N ARG A 297 -2.90 16.63 -1.53
CA ARG A 297 -3.84 16.55 -0.41
C ARG A 297 -4.49 17.90 -0.12
N ALA A 298 -3.71 18.98 -0.15
CA ALA A 298 -4.21 20.34 0.00
C ALA A 298 -5.13 20.72 -1.17
N TYR A 299 -4.75 20.38 -2.40
CA TYR A 299 -5.55 20.58 -3.61
C TYR A 299 -6.90 19.86 -3.53
N PHE A 300 -6.91 18.57 -3.17
CA PHE A 300 -8.13 17.80 -2.98
C PHE A 300 -9.01 18.39 -1.87
N ARG A 301 -8.42 18.86 -0.76
CA ARG A 301 -9.15 19.54 0.30
C ARG A 301 -9.80 20.83 -0.19
N LYS A 302 -9.06 21.66 -0.94
CA LYS A 302 -9.52 22.92 -1.52
C LYS A 302 -10.70 22.72 -2.46
N LEU A 303 -10.67 21.67 -3.27
CA LEU A 303 -11.77 21.33 -4.20
C LEU A 303 -12.90 20.50 -3.56
N GLY A 304 -12.78 20.15 -2.28
CA GLY A 304 -13.75 19.29 -1.60
C GLY A 304 -13.75 17.84 -2.09
N TRP A 305 -12.70 17.39 -2.78
CA TRP A 305 -12.56 16.03 -3.29
C TRP A 305 -12.28 15.06 -2.14
N ARG A 306 -13.26 14.17 -1.87
CA ARG A 306 -13.16 13.16 -0.79
C ARG A 306 -12.78 11.78 -1.30
N LYS A 307 -13.22 11.42 -2.50
CA LYS A 307 -12.84 10.19 -3.18
C LYS A 307 -12.11 10.56 -4.46
N VAL A 308 -10.92 9.98 -4.63
CA VAL A 308 -10.07 10.22 -5.79
C VAL A 308 -9.56 8.87 -6.30
N VAL A 309 -9.85 8.57 -7.56
CA VAL A 309 -9.32 7.43 -8.29
C VAL A 309 -8.05 7.86 -8.99
N ALA A 310 -6.94 7.18 -8.73
CA ALA A 310 -5.68 7.41 -9.43
C ALA A 310 -5.57 6.50 -10.66
N PHE A 311 -5.14 7.08 -11.78
CA PHE A 311 -4.73 6.34 -12.97
C PHE A 311 -3.22 6.46 -13.18
N GLN A 312 -2.51 5.34 -12.99
CA GLN A 312 -1.09 5.20 -13.35
C GLN A 312 -0.97 5.04 -14.87
N THR A 313 -0.05 5.77 -15.47
CA THR A 313 0.38 5.46 -16.84
C THR A 313 1.83 5.86 -17.09
N ARG A 314 2.49 5.13 -17.97
CA ARG A 314 3.74 5.53 -18.61
C ARG A 314 3.59 5.76 -20.11
N ASN A 315 2.42 5.47 -20.68
CA ASN A 315 2.12 5.53 -22.11
C ASN A 315 1.08 6.62 -22.44
N PRO A 316 1.05 7.15 -23.67
CA PRO A 316 0.00 8.04 -24.13
C PRO A 316 -1.42 7.51 -23.86
N LEU A 317 -2.35 8.42 -23.59
CA LEU A 317 -3.75 8.06 -23.37
C LEU A 317 -4.48 7.97 -24.71
N HIS A 318 -5.14 6.83 -24.92
CA HIS A 318 -6.05 6.62 -26.05
C HIS A 318 -7.50 6.63 -25.55
N ARG A 319 -8.46 6.58 -26.49
CA ARG A 319 -9.89 6.59 -26.15
C ARG A 319 -10.29 5.50 -25.17
N ALA A 320 -9.69 4.31 -25.28
CA ALA A 320 -9.93 3.22 -24.33
C ALA A 320 -9.53 3.57 -22.89
N HIS A 321 -8.37 4.21 -22.68
CA HIS A 321 -7.93 4.66 -21.36
C HIS A 321 -8.86 5.75 -20.81
N GLN A 322 -9.32 6.66 -21.67
CA GLN A 322 -10.27 7.69 -21.29
C GLN A 322 -11.60 7.09 -20.79
N GLU A 323 -12.19 6.18 -21.56
CA GLU A 323 -13.45 5.52 -21.16
C GLU A 323 -13.28 4.68 -19.89
N LEU A 324 -12.16 3.97 -19.77
CA LEU A 324 -11.87 3.14 -18.60
C LEU A 324 -11.77 3.98 -17.33
N THR A 325 -10.98 5.05 -17.36
CA THR A 325 -10.80 5.93 -16.20
C THR A 325 -12.08 6.67 -15.84
N PHE A 326 -12.85 7.11 -16.85
CA PHE A 326 -14.15 7.73 -16.64
C PHE A 326 -15.17 6.78 -15.99
N ARG A 327 -15.25 5.52 -16.46
CA ARG A 327 -16.11 4.49 -15.86
C ARG A 327 -15.72 4.20 -14.42
N ALA A 328 -14.43 3.99 -14.15
CA ALA A 328 -13.93 3.74 -12.81
C ALA A 328 -14.26 4.90 -11.84
N ALA A 329 -14.06 6.14 -12.28
CA ALA A 329 -14.43 7.33 -11.50
C ALA A 329 -15.94 7.39 -11.21
N LYS A 330 -16.78 7.10 -12.22
CA LYS A 330 -18.23 7.08 -12.09
C LYS A 330 -18.73 5.98 -11.15
N GLU A 331 -18.23 4.76 -11.29
CA GLU A 331 -18.57 3.61 -10.44
C GLU A 331 -18.17 3.84 -8.98
N ALA A 332 -16.98 4.41 -8.74
CA ALA A 332 -16.52 4.75 -7.40
C ALA A 332 -17.18 6.02 -6.81
N GLN A 333 -17.94 6.75 -7.63
CA GLN A 333 -18.47 8.09 -7.33
C GLN A 333 -17.35 9.01 -6.83
N ALA A 334 -16.28 9.11 -7.61
CA ALA A 334 -15.02 9.73 -7.25
C ALA A 334 -14.54 10.69 -8.35
N ASN A 335 -13.66 11.62 -7.97
CA ASN A 335 -12.91 12.41 -8.93
C ASN A 335 -11.71 11.61 -9.46
N LEU A 336 -11.15 12.04 -10.59
CA LEU A 336 -10.06 11.35 -11.27
C LEU A 336 -8.75 12.14 -11.16
N LEU A 337 -7.69 11.46 -10.72
CA LEU A 337 -6.31 11.92 -10.87
C LEU A 337 -5.62 11.09 -11.95
N ILE A 338 -5.30 11.72 -13.07
CA ILE A 338 -4.37 11.16 -14.06
C ILE A 338 -2.97 11.40 -13.52
N HIS A 339 -2.26 10.34 -13.17
CA HIS A 339 -0.99 10.43 -12.44
C HIS A 339 0.13 9.76 -13.24
N PRO A 340 0.55 10.32 -14.39
CA PRO A 340 1.56 9.70 -15.22
C PRO A 340 2.94 9.73 -14.56
N VAL A 341 3.75 8.70 -14.83
CA VAL A 341 5.16 8.67 -14.41
C VAL A 341 6.03 9.38 -15.43
N VAL A 342 6.88 10.29 -14.96
CA VAL A 342 7.84 11.05 -15.77
C VAL A 342 9.30 10.88 -15.35
N GLY A 343 9.57 10.05 -14.32
CA GLY A 343 10.92 9.57 -14.03
C GLY A 343 11.38 8.51 -15.04
N MET A 344 12.20 7.56 -14.60
CA MET A 344 12.67 6.47 -15.48
C MET A 344 11.52 5.51 -15.83
N THR A 345 11.23 5.36 -17.12
CA THR A 345 10.22 4.41 -17.64
C THR A 345 10.89 3.23 -18.34
N LYS A 346 10.11 2.37 -19.01
CA LYS A 346 10.67 1.22 -19.72
C LYS A 346 11.53 1.71 -20.91
N PRO A 347 12.71 1.12 -21.17
CA PRO A 347 13.48 1.41 -22.37
C PRO A 347 12.63 1.26 -23.64
N GLY A 348 12.66 2.26 -24.52
CA GLY A 348 11.87 2.31 -25.76
C GLY A 348 10.48 2.93 -25.63
N ASP A 349 10.05 3.32 -24.42
CA ASP A 349 8.83 4.12 -24.25
C ASP A 349 8.98 5.51 -24.91
N VAL A 350 7.86 6.10 -25.32
CA VAL A 350 7.81 7.47 -25.87
C VAL A 350 8.38 8.47 -24.84
N ASP A 351 9.14 9.46 -25.32
CA ASP A 351 9.74 10.49 -24.45
C ASP A 351 8.69 11.22 -23.60
N HIS A 352 9.08 11.64 -22.39
CA HIS A 352 8.10 12.19 -21.44
C HIS A 352 7.53 13.53 -21.87
N PHE A 353 8.27 14.37 -22.62
CA PHE A 353 7.75 15.65 -23.11
C PHE A 353 6.58 15.44 -24.07
N THR A 354 6.73 14.50 -25.01
CA THR A 354 5.65 14.11 -25.91
C THR A 354 4.47 13.51 -25.14
N ARG A 355 4.73 12.63 -24.16
CA ARG A 355 3.67 12.03 -23.34
C ARG A 355 2.88 13.06 -22.55
N VAL A 356 3.56 14.02 -21.90
CA VAL A 356 2.89 15.07 -21.13
C VAL A 356 2.00 15.93 -22.03
N ARG A 357 2.48 16.34 -23.21
CA ARG A 357 1.66 17.07 -24.19
C ARG A 357 0.44 16.26 -24.64
N CYS A 358 0.59 14.95 -24.83
CA CYS A 358 -0.55 14.06 -25.12
C CYS A 358 -1.56 14.03 -23.97
N TYR A 359 -1.11 14.01 -22.71
CA TYR A 359 -2.01 14.04 -21.56
C TYR A 359 -2.75 15.38 -21.47
N GLU A 360 -2.07 16.50 -21.68
CA GLU A 360 -2.69 17.82 -21.70
C GLU A 360 -3.76 17.94 -22.78
N ALA A 361 -3.50 17.45 -23.99
CA ALA A 361 -4.48 17.41 -25.07
C ALA A 361 -5.71 16.53 -24.76
N VAL A 362 -5.54 15.49 -23.95
CA VAL A 362 -6.61 14.56 -23.55
C VAL A 362 -7.41 15.08 -22.35
N LEU A 363 -6.84 15.92 -21.49
CA LEU A 363 -7.52 16.48 -20.32
C LEU A 363 -8.80 17.24 -20.70
N ASP A 364 -8.78 17.99 -21.80
CA ASP A 364 -9.94 18.73 -22.32
C ASP A 364 -11.11 17.83 -22.76
N LYS A 365 -10.88 16.51 -22.82
CA LYS A 365 -11.91 15.53 -23.16
C LYS A 365 -12.63 14.96 -21.93
N TYR A 366 -12.19 15.29 -20.71
CA TYR A 366 -12.91 14.93 -19.48
C TYR A 366 -13.85 16.04 -19.03
N PRO A 367 -14.90 15.74 -18.24
CA PRO A 367 -15.74 16.77 -17.66
C PRO A 367 -14.93 17.69 -16.74
N GLN A 368 -15.14 19.00 -16.92
CA GLN A 368 -14.46 20.03 -16.14
C GLN A 368 -14.67 19.82 -14.63
N SER A 369 -13.68 20.21 -13.82
CA SER A 369 -13.73 20.19 -12.35
C SER A 369 -13.84 18.81 -11.68
N THR A 370 -13.79 17.70 -12.44
CA THR A 370 -13.85 16.33 -11.90
C THR A 370 -12.58 15.52 -12.16
N THR A 371 -11.68 16.04 -13.01
CA THR A 371 -10.43 15.39 -13.40
C THR A 371 -9.28 16.38 -13.29
N THR A 372 -8.15 15.91 -12.76
CA THR A 372 -6.89 16.67 -12.75
C THR A 372 -5.73 15.77 -13.18
N MET A 373 -4.58 16.38 -13.46
CA MET A 373 -3.34 15.69 -13.76
C MET A 373 -2.21 16.24 -12.91
N SER A 374 -1.39 15.32 -12.38
CA SER A 374 -0.13 15.62 -11.74
C SER A 374 0.91 14.58 -12.12
N LEU A 375 2.17 14.96 -12.29
CA LEU A 375 3.27 14.12 -12.74
C LEU A 375 3.96 13.47 -11.53
N LEU A 376 4.23 12.17 -11.63
CA LEU A 376 4.93 11.41 -10.61
C LEU A 376 6.40 11.16 -10.99
N ASN A 377 7.31 11.60 -10.15
CA ASN A 377 8.75 11.34 -10.25
C ASN A 377 9.14 9.96 -9.71
N LEU A 378 8.62 8.92 -10.34
CA LEU A 378 8.94 7.54 -10.01
C LEU A 378 9.91 6.96 -11.05
N ALA A 379 10.96 6.29 -10.59
CA ALA A 379 11.71 5.37 -11.43
C ALA A 379 11.02 4.00 -11.41
N MET A 380 10.37 3.62 -12.50
CA MET A 380 9.68 2.33 -12.59
C MET A 380 10.68 1.18 -12.63
N ARG A 381 10.31 0.08 -11.99
CA ARG A 381 11.14 -1.14 -11.95
C ARG A 381 10.65 -2.20 -12.94
N MET A 382 9.46 -2.03 -13.49
CA MET A 382 8.77 -3.03 -14.29
C MET A 382 8.52 -4.34 -13.53
N ALA A 383 8.34 -4.29 -12.21
CA ALA A 383 8.19 -5.45 -11.33
C ALA A 383 6.74 -5.97 -11.20
N GLY A 384 5.92 -5.69 -12.21
CA GLY A 384 4.56 -6.25 -12.36
C GLY A 384 3.71 -6.17 -11.08
N PRO A 385 3.27 -7.31 -10.50
CA PRO A 385 2.43 -7.35 -9.32
C PRO A 385 3.00 -6.63 -8.09
N ARG A 386 4.30 -6.76 -7.79
CA ARG A 386 4.91 -6.08 -6.64
C ARG A 386 4.87 -4.57 -6.81
N GLU A 387 5.17 -4.09 -8.01
CA GLU A 387 5.10 -2.67 -8.34
C GLU A 387 3.66 -2.14 -8.44
N ALA A 388 2.67 -2.98 -8.74
CA ALA A 388 1.26 -2.60 -8.61
C ALA A 388 0.88 -2.28 -7.15
N VAL A 389 1.33 -3.11 -6.19
CA VAL A 389 1.16 -2.84 -4.75
C VAL A 389 1.89 -1.56 -4.35
N TRP A 390 3.12 -1.37 -4.86
CA TRP A 390 3.92 -0.18 -4.59
C TRP A 390 3.22 1.10 -5.08
N HIS A 391 2.71 1.09 -6.31
CA HIS A 391 1.92 2.18 -6.85
C HIS A 391 0.68 2.48 -6.00
N GLY A 392 0.03 1.45 -5.44
CA GLY A 392 -1.07 1.62 -4.49
C GLY A 392 -0.65 2.40 -3.25
N ILE A 393 0.49 2.05 -2.64
CA ILE A 393 1.06 2.74 -1.47
C ILE A 393 1.39 4.20 -1.82
N ILE A 394 2.10 4.43 -2.93
CA ILE A 394 2.46 5.79 -3.37
C ILE A 394 1.19 6.63 -3.57
N ARG A 395 0.15 6.10 -4.21
CA ARG A 395 -1.10 6.85 -4.46
C ARG A 395 -1.90 7.10 -3.20
N LYS A 396 -1.91 6.14 -2.28
CA LYS A 396 -2.42 6.35 -0.92
C LYS A 396 -1.69 7.50 -0.24
N ASN A 397 -0.36 7.58 -0.35
CA ASN A 397 0.44 8.66 0.20
C ASN A 397 0.11 10.01 -0.47
N HIS A 398 -0.16 10.03 -1.76
CA HIS A 398 -0.66 11.23 -2.48
C HIS A 398 -2.15 11.54 -2.22
N GLY A 399 -2.81 10.86 -1.28
CA GLY A 399 -4.17 11.16 -0.84
C GLY A 399 -5.28 10.54 -1.70
N CYS A 400 -4.93 9.68 -2.66
CA CYS A 400 -5.91 8.95 -3.46
C CYS A 400 -6.57 7.85 -2.62
N THR A 401 -7.86 7.58 -2.90
CA THR A 401 -8.63 6.56 -2.18
C THR A 401 -8.77 5.26 -2.96
N HIS A 402 -8.59 5.32 -4.29
CA HIS A 402 -8.64 4.17 -5.18
C HIS A 402 -7.49 4.27 -6.19
N ILE A 403 -7.08 3.12 -6.73
CA ILE A 403 -6.14 3.04 -7.84
C ILE A 403 -6.70 2.07 -8.87
N ILE A 404 -6.57 2.42 -10.15
CA ILE A 404 -6.87 1.52 -11.25
C ILE A 404 -5.66 0.63 -11.48
N VAL A 405 -5.88 -0.69 -11.46
CA VAL A 405 -4.89 -1.69 -11.84
C VAL A 405 -5.41 -2.43 -13.07
N GLY A 406 -4.69 -2.29 -14.18
CA GLY A 406 -5.05 -2.91 -15.45
C GLY A 406 -4.41 -4.28 -15.65
N ARG A 407 -4.67 -4.88 -16.81
CA ARG A 407 -3.91 -6.05 -17.29
C ARG A 407 -2.44 -5.65 -17.46
N ASP A 408 -1.54 -6.53 -17.04
CA ASP A 408 -0.09 -6.35 -17.19
C ASP A 408 0.43 -5.03 -16.57
N HIS A 409 -0.15 -4.65 -15.42
CA HIS A 409 0.22 -3.42 -14.74
C HIS A 409 1.70 -3.45 -14.33
N ALA A 410 2.46 -2.47 -14.80
CA ALA A 410 3.91 -2.40 -14.62
C ALA A 410 4.66 -3.66 -15.10
N GLY A 411 4.12 -4.40 -16.07
CA GLY A 411 4.76 -5.57 -16.63
C GLY A 411 5.95 -5.24 -17.54
N PRO A 412 7.04 -6.03 -17.51
CA PRO A 412 8.20 -5.84 -18.36
C PRO A 412 7.92 -6.26 -19.82
N GLY A 413 6.79 -6.89 -20.11
CA GLY A 413 6.51 -7.56 -21.38
C GLY A 413 7.01 -9.00 -21.33
N LYS A 414 7.65 -9.44 -22.42
CA LYS A 414 8.12 -10.82 -22.55
C LYS A 414 9.53 -11.02 -22.01
N ASN A 415 9.78 -12.18 -21.41
CA ASN A 415 11.12 -12.61 -20.99
C ASN A 415 11.97 -13.12 -22.19
N SER A 416 13.20 -13.57 -21.92
CA SER A 416 14.10 -14.16 -22.93
C SER A 416 13.54 -15.43 -23.62
N GLN A 417 12.56 -16.10 -22.99
CA GLN A 417 11.86 -17.26 -23.53
C GLN A 417 10.59 -16.90 -24.31
N GLY A 418 10.24 -15.61 -24.37
CA GLY A 418 9.09 -15.10 -25.10
C GLY A 418 7.75 -15.21 -24.36
N GLU A 419 7.78 -15.53 -23.07
CA GLU A 419 6.61 -15.68 -22.18
C GLU A 419 6.14 -14.35 -21.60
#